data_AF-C7MLQ0-F1
#
_entry.id   AF-C7MLQ0-F1
#
_cell.length_a   1.000
_cell.length_b   1.000
_cell.length_c   1.000
_cell.angle_alpha   90.00
_cell.angle_beta   90.00
_cell.angle_gamma   90.00
#
_symmetry.space_group_name_H-M   'P 1'
#
loop_
_entity.id
_entity.type
_entity.pdbx_description
1 polymer ?
#
loop_
_entity_poly.entity_id
_entity_poly.type
_entity_poly.pdbx_seq_one_letter_code
_entity_poly.pdbx_strand_id
1 'polypeptide(L)'
;MKPRRRTSSSSEDPGPAGISASRPTRPGAPEGYNDNPTNKHKAVSRPCVREYRLGEEIANSVSHGVGALLSIAAVVLLIVTAVSHGVGIHLAAALIYGISMLFEYLASTLYHALTHEGAKRVFKVLDHSFIYLFIAGSYTPFCLISLADAGGISLAVFVWAVAITGIALEAFWTFRPRWISAVIYVLLGWSIVAFLPTLAQVLPTVGFVLLVVGGLCYTVGAVFYVFKKVPYLHFVFHLFVLAGSIFQFFVILLYVV
;
A
#
# COMPACT_ATOMS: atom_id res chain seq x y z
N MET A 1 4.52 -88.68 -10.57
CA MET A 1 3.05 -88.70 -10.78
C MET A 1 2.68 -87.99 -12.08
N LYS A 2 1.53 -88.31 -12.68
CA LYS A 2 0.79 -87.59 -13.76
C LYS A 2 -0.67 -87.41 -13.26
N PRO A 3 -1.64 -86.71 -13.93
CA PRO A 3 -1.76 -86.28 -15.34
C PRO A 3 -1.64 -84.74 -15.46
N ARG A 4 -2.44 -83.86 -16.13
CA ARG A 4 -3.59 -83.80 -17.10
C ARG A 4 -3.63 -82.31 -17.58
N ARG A 5 -3.96 -81.83 -18.79
CA ARG A 5 -4.17 -82.26 -20.20
C ARG A 5 -3.67 -81.06 -21.09
N ARG A 6 -3.41 -81.12 -22.41
CA ARG A 6 -4.31 -80.95 -23.60
C ARG A 6 -5.38 -79.84 -23.46
N THR A 7 -5.74 -79.05 -24.49
CA THR A 7 -5.76 -79.16 -25.98
C THR A 7 -5.40 -77.80 -26.64
N SER A 8 -4.73 -77.58 -27.78
CA SER A 8 -4.45 -78.27 -29.07
C SER A 8 -5.30 -77.80 -30.29
N SER A 9 -4.62 -77.14 -31.27
CA SER A 9 -4.99 -76.94 -32.71
C SER A 9 -6.25 -76.09 -33.03
N SER A 10 -6.45 -75.51 -34.24
CA SER A 10 -5.84 -75.71 -35.59
C SER A 10 -5.99 -74.49 -36.55
N SER A 11 -5.33 -74.59 -37.73
CA SER A 11 -5.77 -74.13 -39.09
C SER A 11 -5.76 -72.63 -39.50
N GLU A 12 -5.74 -72.40 -40.83
CA GLU A 12 -5.34 -71.17 -41.54
C GLU A 12 -6.40 -70.68 -42.57
N ASP A 13 -6.39 -69.35 -42.86
CA ASP A 13 -6.85 -68.65 -44.10
C ASP A 13 -8.34 -68.75 -44.56
N PRO A 14 -8.86 -67.96 -45.56
CA PRO A 14 -8.29 -66.77 -46.24
C PRO A 14 -9.24 -65.54 -46.46
N GLY A 15 -8.66 -64.33 -46.59
CA GLY A 15 -9.22 -63.14 -47.30
C GLY A 15 -10.43 -62.39 -46.69
N PRO A 16 -11.00 -61.35 -47.36
CA PRO A 16 -10.64 -60.73 -48.65
C PRO A 16 -10.42 -59.19 -48.57
N ALA A 17 -10.61 -58.47 -49.69
CA ALA A 17 -10.27 -57.04 -49.89
C ALA A 17 -11.11 -56.01 -49.12
N GLY A 18 -10.57 -54.79 -48.97
CA GLY A 18 -11.08 -53.74 -48.08
C GLY A 18 -12.20 -52.83 -48.60
N ILE A 19 -12.65 -51.93 -47.73
CA ILE A 19 -13.73 -50.95 -47.98
C ILE A 19 -13.23 -49.54 -47.64
N SER A 20 -13.45 -48.59 -48.54
CA SER A 20 -13.24 -47.16 -48.30
C SER A 20 -14.44 -46.58 -47.54
N ALA A 21 -14.22 -46.09 -46.31
CA ALA A 21 -15.21 -45.33 -45.56
C ALA A 21 -15.05 -43.84 -45.86
N SER A 22 -16.06 -43.25 -46.50
CA SER A 22 -16.04 -41.83 -46.90
C SER A 22 -16.15 -40.88 -45.70
N ARG A 23 -15.37 -39.79 -45.76
CA ARG A 23 -15.44 -38.71 -44.76
C ARG A 23 -16.72 -37.90 -45.00
N PRO A 24 -17.59 -37.66 -44.01
CA PRO A 24 -18.76 -36.83 -44.20
C PRO A 24 -18.33 -35.39 -44.52
N THR A 25 -18.89 -34.83 -45.59
CA THR A 25 -18.71 -33.42 -45.95
C THR A 25 -19.37 -32.54 -44.90
N ARG A 26 -18.65 -31.51 -44.43
CA ARG A 26 -19.30 -30.43 -43.68
C ARG A 26 -20.26 -29.68 -44.62
N PRO A 27 -21.45 -29.25 -44.16
CA PRO A 27 -22.21 -28.23 -44.85
C PRO A 27 -21.34 -27.00 -45.11
N GLY A 28 -21.49 -26.39 -46.28
CA GLY A 28 -20.77 -25.15 -46.61
C GLY A 28 -21.15 -24.02 -45.65
N ALA A 29 -20.16 -23.18 -45.31
CA ALA A 29 -20.46 -21.90 -44.67
C ALA A 29 -21.23 -21.02 -45.67
N PRO A 30 -22.19 -20.19 -45.22
CA PRO A 30 -22.93 -19.31 -46.11
C PRO A 30 -21.99 -18.29 -46.78
N GLU A 31 -22.14 -18.11 -48.09
CA GLU A 31 -21.41 -17.10 -48.84
C GLU A 31 -21.74 -15.70 -48.29
N GLY A 32 -20.71 -14.96 -47.86
CA GLY A 32 -20.86 -13.68 -47.17
C GLY A 32 -19.99 -13.50 -45.92
N TYR A 33 -19.33 -14.56 -45.41
CA TYR A 33 -18.33 -14.41 -44.35
C TYR A 33 -17.06 -13.73 -44.88
N ASN A 34 -17.03 -12.40 -44.77
CA ASN A 34 -15.94 -11.56 -45.28
C ASN A 34 -14.82 -11.46 -44.23
N ASP A 35 -13.84 -12.38 -44.31
CA ASP A 35 -12.62 -12.43 -43.48
C ASP A 35 -11.71 -11.21 -43.75
N ASN A 36 -12.11 -10.04 -43.26
CA ASN A 36 -11.35 -8.81 -43.37
C ASN A 36 -10.48 -8.61 -42.11
N PRO A 37 -9.15 -8.85 -42.15
CA PRO A 37 -8.27 -8.90 -40.97
C PRO A 37 -7.94 -7.52 -40.38
N THR A 38 -8.61 -6.45 -40.83
CA THR A 38 -8.33 -5.07 -40.42
C THR A 38 -8.95 -4.66 -39.09
N ASN A 39 -9.99 -5.36 -38.60
CA ASN A 39 -10.61 -5.06 -37.30
C ASN A 39 -9.78 -5.58 -36.11
N LYS A 40 -8.56 -5.05 -35.98
CA LYS A 40 -7.81 -5.09 -34.73
C LYS A 40 -8.48 -4.16 -33.72
N HIS A 41 -9.55 -4.64 -33.09
CA HIS A 41 -10.03 -4.05 -31.84
C HIS A 41 -8.83 -3.88 -30.90
N LYS A 42 -8.47 -2.62 -30.59
CA LYS A 42 -7.44 -2.31 -29.61
C LYS A 42 -7.93 -2.82 -28.26
N ALA A 43 -7.53 -4.04 -27.90
CA ALA A 43 -7.74 -4.57 -26.56
C ALA A 43 -7.09 -3.59 -25.58
N VAL A 44 -7.91 -2.81 -24.87
CA VAL A 44 -7.43 -1.78 -23.95
C VAL A 44 -6.73 -2.51 -22.81
N SER A 45 -5.40 -2.57 -22.90
CA SER A 45 -4.54 -3.28 -21.95
C SER A 45 -4.70 -2.64 -20.58
N ARG A 46 -5.56 -3.24 -19.75
CA ARG A 46 -5.76 -2.81 -18.36
C ARG A 46 -4.38 -2.81 -17.68
N PRO A 47 -3.96 -1.71 -17.02
CA PRO A 47 -2.68 -1.68 -16.34
C PRO A 47 -2.57 -2.84 -15.35
N CYS A 48 -1.45 -3.56 -15.38
CA CYS A 48 -1.16 -4.62 -14.42
C CYS A 48 -1.14 -4.03 -13.00
N VAL A 49 -1.94 -4.57 -12.08
CA VAL A 49 -2.05 -4.05 -10.71
C VAL A 49 -0.90 -4.55 -9.82
N ARG A 50 -0.23 -5.64 -10.23
CA ARG A 50 0.89 -6.25 -9.52
C ARG A 50 2.23 -5.65 -9.96
N GLU A 51 2.80 -4.80 -9.11
CA GLU A 51 4.05 -4.07 -9.40
C GLU A 51 5.32 -4.75 -8.86
N TYR A 52 5.20 -5.73 -7.96
CA TYR A 52 6.32 -6.34 -7.22
C TYR A 52 6.34 -7.87 -7.32
N ARG A 53 7.52 -8.48 -7.13
CA ARG A 53 7.70 -9.94 -7.06
C ARG A 53 7.11 -10.49 -5.76
N LEU A 54 6.79 -11.79 -5.71
CA LEU A 54 6.17 -12.42 -4.52
C LEU A 54 6.97 -12.21 -3.22
N GLY A 55 8.31 -12.36 -3.25
CA GLY A 55 9.15 -12.12 -2.08
C GLY A 55 9.18 -10.65 -1.62
N GLU A 56 9.02 -9.71 -2.55
CA GLU A 56 8.93 -8.28 -2.25
C GLU A 56 7.55 -7.94 -1.66
N GLU A 57 6.46 -8.45 -2.24
CA GLU A 57 5.10 -8.32 -1.67
C GLU A 57 5.04 -8.87 -0.24
N ILE A 58 5.66 -10.02 0.03
CA ILE A 58 5.77 -10.58 1.38
C ILE A 58 6.57 -9.66 2.31
N ALA A 59 7.75 -9.20 1.90
CA ALA A 59 8.59 -8.32 2.71
C ALA A 59 7.87 -7.00 3.05
N ASN A 60 7.24 -6.36 2.05
CA ASN A 60 6.48 -5.12 2.19
C ASN A 60 5.26 -5.30 3.11
N SER A 61 4.56 -6.43 2.98
CA SER A 61 3.40 -6.77 3.82
C SER A 61 3.80 -7.06 5.27
N VAL A 62 4.92 -7.75 5.50
CA VAL A 62 5.38 -8.08 6.86
C VAL A 62 5.90 -6.83 7.59
N SER A 63 6.66 -5.95 6.92
CA SER A 63 7.19 -4.73 7.55
C SER A 63 6.08 -3.79 8.02
N HIS A 64 5.09 -3.51 7.17
CA HIS A 64 3.93 -2.71 7.57
C HIS A 64 2.93 -3.48 8.43
N GLY A 65 2.90 -4.81 8.40
CA GLY A 65 2.13 -5.64 9.34
C GLY A 65 2.63 -5.52 10.78
N VAL A 66 3.95 -5.46 10.97
CA VAL A 66 4.56 -5.13 12.28
C VAL A 66 4.20 -3.69 12.68
N GLY A 67 4.24 -2.73 11.74
CA GLY A 67 3.77 -1.36 11.96
C GLY A 67 2.31 -1.29 12.42
N ALA A 68 1.43 -2.10 11.82
CA ALA A 68 0.02 -2.16 12.20
C ALA A 68 -0.16 -2.67 13.64
N LEU A 69 0.52 -3.76 14.02
CA LEU A 69 0.48 -4.28 15.39
C LEU A 69 1.05 -3.27 16.42
N LEU A 70 2.15 -2.59 16.09
CA LEU A 70 2.70 -1.51 16.92
C LEU A 70 1.73 -0.31 17.02
N SER A 71 1.04 0.04 15.94
CA SER A 71 0.07 1.14 15.94
C SER A 71 -1.16 0.88 16.82
N ILE A 72 -1.61 -0.38 16.95
CA ILE A 72 -2.67 -0.76 17.90
C ILE A 72 -2.21 -0.49 19.34
N ALA A 73 -0.99 -0.91 19.70
CA ALA A 73 -0.44 -0.62 21.03
C ALA A 73 -0.22 0.89 21.24
N ALA A 74 0.24 1.60 20.21
CA ALA A 74 0.43 3.04 20.24
C ALA A 74 -0.89 3.81 20.48
N VAL A 75 -1.99 3.42 19.81
CA VAL A 75 -3.33 4.00 20.03
C VAL A 75 -3.76 3.85 21.50
N VAL A 76 -3.57 2.67 22.10
CA VAL A 76 -3.92 2.44 23.51
C VAL A 76 -3.07 3.33 24.44
N LEU A 77 -1.75 3.39 24.23
CA LEU A 77 -0.85 4.23 25.03
C LEU A 77 -1.19 5.73 24.90
N LEU A 78 -1.42 6.22 23.68
CA LEU A 78 -1.82 7.60 23.41
C LEU A 78 -3.15 7.97 24.09
N ILE A 79 -4.15 7.09 24.08
CA ILE A 79 -5.42 7.32 24.77
C ILE A 79 -5.23 7.38 26.29
N VAL A 80 -4.44 6.46 26.87
CA VAL A 80 -4.18 6.45 28.33
C VAL A 80 -3.46 7.73 28.76
N THR A 81 -2.38 8.11 28.06
CA THR A 81 -1.62 9.33 28.36
C THR A 81 -2.48 10.59 28.20
N ALA A 82 -3.26 10.69 27.12
CA ALA A 82 -4.15 11.83 26.89
C ALA A 82 -5.19 11.99 28.01
N VAL A 83 -5.80 10.89 28.46
CA VAL A 83 -6.81 10.91 29.53
C VAL A 83 -6.19 11.24 30.89
N SER A 84 -4.91 10.92 31.14
CA SER A 84 -4.22 11.31 32.37
C SER A 84 -3.77 12.78 32.41
N HIS A 85 -3.51 13.42 31.27
CA HIS A 85 -3.00 14.79 31.21
C HIS A 85 -4.03 15.86 30.77
N GLY A 86 -5.03 15.50 29.96
CA GLY A 86 -6.05 16.45 29.51
C GLY A 86 -7.20 15.83 28.70
N VAL A 87 -8.36 15.62 29.33
CA VAL A 87 -9.58 15.25 28.60
C VAL A 87 -10.02 16.42 27.71
N GLY A 88 -10.20 16.16 26.41
CA GLY A 88 -10.55 17.17 25.40
C GLY A 88 -9.55 17.18 24.24
N ILE A 89 -8.83 18.28 24.05
CA ILE A 89 -7.99 18.52 22.87
C ILE A 89 -6.83 17.53 22.74
N HIS A 90 -6.22 17.09 23.85
CA HIS A 90 -5.16 16.07 23.85
C HIS A 90 -5.70 14.74 23.35
N LEU A 91 -6.85 14.28 23.88
CA LEU A 91 -7.49 13.04 23.44
C LEU A 91 -7.93 13.10 21.96
N ALA A 92 -8.45 14.24 21.50
CA ALA A 92 -8.82 14.43 20.11
C ALA A 92 -7.60 14.33 19.17
N ALA A 93 -6.50 15.01 19.49
CA ALA A 93 -5.28 14.97 18.70
C ALA A 93 -4.60 13.58 18.74
N ALA A 94 -4.57 12.94 19.92
CA ALA A 94 -4.07 11.59 20.13
C ALA A 94 -4.81 10.55 19.28
N LEU A 95 -6.15 10.61 19.25
CA LEU A 95 -6.99 9.75 18.42
C LEU A 95 -6.76 10.00 16.91
N ILE A 96 -6.69 11.27 16.49
CA ILE A 96 -6.46 11.63 15.08
C ILE A 96 -5.10 11.11 14.58
N TYR A 97 -4.04 11.28 15.39
CA TYR A 97 -2.73 10.72 15.08
C TYR A 97 -2.73 9.18 15.08
N GLY A 98 -3.24 8.54 16.15
CA GLY A 98 -3.19 7.10 16.31
C GLY A 98 -4.03 6.33 15.27
N ILE A 99 -5.24 6.82 14.95
CA ILE A 99 -6.12 6.17 13.97
C ILE A 99 -5.58 6.31 12.55
N SER A 100 -5.03 7.48 12.19
CA SER A 100 -4.42 7.66 10.86
C SER A 100 -3.17 6.78 10.68
N MET A 101 -2.34 6.63 11.73
CA MET A 101 -1.21 5.69 11.75
C MET A 101 -1.65 4.23 11.57
N LEU A 102 -2.73 3.82 12.25
CA LEU A 102 -3.28 2.47 12.13
C LEU A 102 -3.80 2.18 10.71
N PHE A 103 -4.51 3.13 10.10
CA PHE A 103 -5.05 2.96 8.75
C PHE A 103 -3.98 2.94 7.67
N GLU A 104 -2.93 3.75 7.79
CA GLU A 104 -1.73 3.69 6.93
C GLU A 104 -1.13 2.28 6.90
N TYR A 105 -0.70 1.78 8.06
CA TYR A 105 -0.06 0.47 8.12
C TYR A 105 -1.00 -0.68 7.75
N LEU A 106 -2.26 -0.63 8.17
CA LEU A 106 -3.23 -1.68 7.85
C LEU A 106 -3.55 -1.73 6.35
N ALA A 107 -3.80 -0.59 5.70
CA ALA A 107 -4.08 -0.54 4.27
C ALA A 107 -2.87 -0.98 3.44
N SER A 108 -1.66 -0.57 3.85
CA SER A 108 -0.43 -0.97 3.17
C SER A 108 -0.14 -2.47 3.31
N THR A 109 -0.30 -3.02 4.51
CA THR A 109 -0.24 -4.47 4.77
C THR A 109 -1.17 -5.23 3.84
N LEU A 110 -2.42 -4.76 3.71
CA LEU A 110 -3.45 -5.39 2.88
C LEU A 110 -3.20 -5.18 1.37
N TYR A 111 -2.71 -4.02 0.93
CA TYR A 111 -2.32 -3.78 -0.46
C TYR A 111 -1.26 -4.78 -0.93
N HIS A 112 -0.28 -5.09 -0.08
CA HIS A 112 0.77 -6.07 -0.41
C HIS A 112 0.32 -7.52 -0.25
N ALA A 113 -0.44 -7.86 0.80
CA ALA A 113 -0.96 -9.21 1.02
C ALA A 113 -1.98 -9.67 -0.04
N LEU A 114 -2.82 -8.76 -0.54
CA LEU A 114 -3.94 -9.11 -1.42
C LEU A 114 -3.48 -9.45 -2.84
N THR A 115 -3.92 -10.61 -3.32
CA THR A 115 -3.67 -11.15 -4.66
C THR A 115 -4.83 -10.94 -5.64
N HIS A 116 -6.05 -10.68 -5.13
CA HIS A 116 -7.23 -10.46 -5.98
C HIS A 116 -7.19 -9.05 -6.60
N GLU A 117 -7.00 -8.97 -7.92
CA GLU A 117 -6.80 -7.73 -8.70
C GLU A 117 -7.77 -6.59 -8.35
N GLY A 118 -9.07 -6.90 -8.16
CA GLY A 118 -10.07 -5.89 -7.79
C GLY A 118 -9.86 -5.32 -6.39
N ALA A 119 -9.52 -6.17 -5.42
CA ALA A 119 -9.23 -5.74 -4.05
C ALA A 119 -7.88 -5.02 -3.96
N LYS A 120 -6.84 -5.56 -4.62
CA LYS A 120 -5.50 -4.94 -4.68
C LYS A 120 -5.54 -3.53 -5.29
N ARG A 121 -6.44 -3.26 -6.24
CA ARG A 121 -6.68 -1.91 -6.77
C ARG A 121 -7.29 -0.96 -5.74
N VAL A 122 -8.31 -1.38 -5.01
CA VAL A 122 -8.93 -0.55 -3.95
C VAL A 122 -7.92 -0.28 -2.84
N PHE A 123 -7.22 -1.31 -2.37
CA PHE A 123 -6.21 -1.14 -1.33
C PHE A 123 -5.00 -0.33 -1.79
N LYS A 124 -4.62 -0.31 -3.07
CA LYS A 124 -3.62 0.64 -3.60
C LYS A 124 -4.05 2.09 -3.43
N VAL A 125 -5.33 2.41 -3.70
CA VAL A 125 -5.86 3.78 -3.50
C VAL A 125 -5.84 4.12 -2.02
N LEU A 126 -6.27 3.20 -1.15
CA LEU A 126 -6.28 3.40 0.31
C LEU A 126 -4.87 3.59 0.88
N ASP A 127 -3.92 2.71 0.55
CA ASP A 127 -2.49 2.80 0.89
C ASP A 127 -1.91 4.16 0.47
N HIS A 128 -2.02 4.56 -0.80
CA HIS A 128 -1.51 5.86 -1.24
C HIS A 128 -2.33 7.06 -0.69
N SER A 129 -3.57 6.86 -0.23
CA SER A 129 -4.38 7.92 0.40
C SER A 129 -4.07 8.12 1.88
N PHE A 130 -3.80 7.05 2.63
CA PHE A 130 -3.56 7.14 4.05
C PHE A 130 -2.20 7.76 4.39
N ILE A 131 -1.23 7.75 3.46
CA ILE A 131 0.00 8.56 3.60
C ILE A 131 -0.34 10.05 3.82
N TYR A 132 -1.29 10.61 3.05
CA TYR A 132 -1.75 11.99 3.26
C TYR A 132 -2.45 12.16 4.61
N LEU A 133 -3.34 11.22 4.97
CA LEU A 133 -4.09 11.28 6.23
C LEU A 133 -3.16 11.19 7.45
N PHE A 134 -2.12 10.36 7.37
CA PHE A 134 -1.15 10.16 8.44
C PHE A 134 -0.15 11.32 8.56
N ILE A 135 0.24 11.95 7.45
CA ILE A 135 0.97 13.23 7.51
C ILE A 135 0.11 14.28 8.24
N ALA A 136 -1.16 14.47 7.86
CA ALA A 136 -2.04 15.41 8.56
C ALA A 136 -2.32 15.02 10.03
N GLY A 137 -2.45 13.72 10.30
CA GLY A 137 -2.62 13.18 11.64
C GLY A 137 -1.41 13.43 12.54
N SER A 138 -0.18 13.17 12.05
CA SER A 138 1.07 13.43 12.79
C SER A 138 1.31 14.90 13.09
N TYR A 139 0.85 15.82 12.23
CA TYR A 139 0.89 17.25 12.51
C TYR A 139 -0.11 17.68 13.59
N THR A 140 -1.23 16.96 13.75
CA THR A 140 -2.37 17.43 14.55
C THR A 140 -2.03 17.67 16.03
N PRO A 141 -1.30 16.79 16.75
CA PRO A 141 -0.84 17.06 18.12
C PRO A 141 0.01 18.33 18.24
N PHE A 142 1.01 18.52 17.38
CA PHE A 142 1.85 19.73 17.40
C PHE A 142 1.03 20.99 17.11
N CYS A 143 0.13 20.94 16.13
CA CYS A 143 -0.70 22.08 15.73
C CYS A 143 -1.76 22.49 16.77
N LEU A 144 -2.38 21.51 17.45
CA LEU A 144 -3.47 21.78 18.39
C LEU A 144 -3.01 21.96 19.85
N ILE A 145 -1.77 21.57 20.17
CA ILE A 145 -1.23 21.62 21.53
C ILE A 145 0.06 22.48 21.54
N SER A 146 1.18 21.97 21.01
CA SER A 146 2.48 22.65 21.09
C SER A 146 2.54 24.02 20.40
N LEU A 147 1.69 24.26 19.40
CA LEU A 147 1.63 25.48 18.59
C LEU A 147 0.29 26.21 18.70
N ALA A 148 -0.55 25.90 19.70
CA ALA A 148 -1.89 26.47 19.84
C ALA A 148 -1.90 28.01 19.74
N ASP A 149 -1.08 28.67 20.56
CA ASP A 149 -0.91 30.13 20.58
C ASP A 149 0.09 30.67 19.53
N ALA A 150 0.70 29.78 18.74
CA ALA A 150 1.78 30.10 17.81
C ALA A 150 1.44 29.82 16.34
N GLY A 151 0.15 29.89 15.98
CA GLY A 151 -0.33 29.73 14.60
C GLY A 151 -0.55 28.28 14.15
N GLY A 152 -0.53 27.31 15.07
CA GLY A 152 -0.73 25.89 14.79
C GLY A 152 -2.06 25.58 14.10
N ILE A 153 -3.14 26.32 14.39
CA ILE A 153 -4.42 26.20 13.68
C ILE A 153 -4.26 26.50 12.18
N SER A 154 -3.51 27.53 11.81
CA SER A 154 -3.26 27.88 10.40
C SER A 154 -2.45 26.79 9.69
N LEU A 155 -1.47 26.19 10.37
CA LEU A 155 -0.71 25.06 9.86
C LEU A 155 -1.59 23.81 9.71
N ALA A 156 -2.45 23.51 10.68
CA ALA A 156 -3.41 22.40 10.59
C ALA A 156 -4.35 22.57 9.40
N VAL A 157 -4.96 23.74 9.21
CA VAL A 157 -5.85 24.03 8.07
C VAL A 157 -5.12 23.85 6.74
N PHE A 158 -3.88 24.36 6.61
CA PHE A 158 -3.07 24.16 5.41
C PHE A 158 -2.80 22.67 5.15
N VAL A 159 -2.30 21.94 6.15
CA VAL A 159 -1.88 20.54 5.99
C VAL A 159 -3.09 19.63 5.71
N TRP A 160 -4.21 19.82 6.40
CA TRP A 160 -5.44 19.06 6.16
C TRP A 160 -6.06 19.38 4.80
N ALA A 161 -6.04 20.64 4.35
CA ALA A 161 -6.53 20.99 3.01
C ALA A 161 -5.71 20.29 1.91
N VAL A 162 -4.37 20.33 2.00
CA VAL A 162 -3.49 19.66 1.03
C VAL A 162 -3.64 18.13 1.11
N ALA A 163 -3.80 17.56 2.32
CA ALA A 163 -4.02 16.12 2.50
C ALA A 163 -5.35 15.66 1.88
N ILE A 164 -6.46 16.36 2.14
CA ILE A 164 -7.78 16.06 1.55
C ILE A 164 -7.74 16.19 0.02
N THR A 165 -7.09 17.23 -0.52
CA THR A 165 -6.86 17.36 -1.96
C THR A 165 -6.01 16.20 -2.51
N GLY A 166 -4.98 15.77 -1.79
CA GLY A 166 -4.13 14.63 -2.15
C GLY A 166 -4.91 13.32 -2.22
N ILE A 167 -5.76 13.05 -1.23
CA ILE A 167 -6.65 11.87 -1.17
C ILE A 167 -7.62 11.88 -2.35
N ALA A 168 -8.26 13.03 -2.63
CA ALA A 168 -9.16 13.17 -3.79
C ALA A 168 -8.41 12.91 -5.11
N LEU A 169 -7.18 13.43 -5.27
CA LEU A 169 -6.36 13.19 -6.46
C LEU A 169 -5.95 11.71 -6.62
N GLU A 170 -5.67 10.97 -5.54
CA GLU A 170 -5.37 9.53 -5.63
C GLU A 170 -6.63 8.70 -5.94
N ALA A 171 -7.78 9.10 -5.38
CA ALA A 171 -9.08 8.46 -5.64
C ALA A 171 -9.54 8.62 -7.10
N PHE A 172 -9.36 9.81 -7.70
CA PHE A 172 -9.74 10.06 -9.09
C PHE A 172 -8.62 9.76 -10.12
N TRP A 173 -7.35 9.72 -9.71
CA TRP A 173 -6.20 9.51 -10.60
C TRP A 173 -5.23 8.42 -10.09
N THR A 174 -5.78 7.26 -9.73
CA THR A 174 -5.12 6.02 -9.18
C THR A 174 -3.86 5.49 -9.92
N PHE A 175 -3.56 6.00 -11.11
CA PHE A 175 -2.38 5.65 -11.89
C PHE A 175 -1.45 6.85 -12.18
N ARG A 176 -1.55 7.92 -11.37
CA ARG A 176 -0.65 9.07 -11.43
C ARG A 176 0.81 8.65 -11.19
N PRO A 177 1.80 9.36 -11.79
CA PRO A 177 3.22 9.08 -11.53
C PRO A 177 3.58 9.25 -10.05
N ARG A 178 3.95 8.15 -9.38
CA ARG A 178 4.27 8.10 -7.93
C ARG A 178 5.26 9.16 -7.44
N TRP A 179 6.17 9.64 -8.29
CA TRP A 179 7.10 10.71 -7.92
C TRP A 179 6.39 12.03 -7.60
N ILE A 180 5.23 12.31 -8.22
CA ILE A 180 4.39 13.47 -7.89
C ILE A 180 3.84 13.33 -6.48
N SER A 181 3.30 12.14 -6.15
CA SER A 181 2.83 11.82 -4.79
C SER A 181 3.95 12.01 -3.77
N ALA A 182 5.14 11.43 -4.03
CA ALA A 182 6.31 11.54 -3.17
C ALA A 182 6.78 12.99 -2.94
N VAL A 183 6.84 13.82 -3.99
CA VAL A 183 7.18 15.24 -3.87
C VAL A 183 6.15 15.97 -3.01
N ILE A 184 4.85 15.72 -3.19
CA ILE A 184 3.81 16.34 -2.36
C ILE A 184 3.93 15.85 -0.89
N TYR A 185 4.16 14.56 -0.65
CA TYR A 185 4.36 14.03 0.71
C TYR A 185 5.55 14.71 1.43
N VAL A 186 6.69 14.86 0.74
CA VAL A 186 7.87 15.51 1.31
C VAL A 186 7.63 17.00 1.54
N LEU A 187 7.07 17.73 0.58
CA LEU A 187 6.77 19.16 0.74
C LEU A 187 5.75 19.42 1.86
N LEU A 188 4.73 18.57 1.97
CA LEU A 188 3.75 18.62 3.06
C LEU A 188 4.41 18.33 4.41
N GLY A 189 5.20 17.26 4.48
CA GLY A 189 5.96 16.84 5.65
C GLY A 189 7.04 17.83 6.10
N TRP A 190 7.53 18.69 5.20
CA TRP A 190 8.48 19.77 5.48
C TRP A 190 7.82 21.11 5.86
N SER A 191 6.49 21.24 5.81
CA SER A 191 5.82 22.51 6.17
C SER A 191 6.02 22.92 7.64
N ILE A 192 6.27 21.96 8.53
CA ILE A 192 6.67 22.19 9.94
C ILE A 192 8.00 22.94 10.09
N VAL A 193 8.85 23.00 9.06
CA VAL A 193 10.16 23.68 9.12
C VAL A 193 10.03 25.16 9.44
N ALA A 194 8.95 25.81 9.00
CA ALA A 194 8.64 27.20 9.35
C ALA A 194 8.37 27.41 10.87
N PHE A 195 8.00 26.34 11.58
CA PHE A 195 7.64 26.35 13.01
C PHE A 195 8.71 25.68 13.89
N LEU A 196 9.78 25.10 13.31
CA LEU A 196 10.89 24.52 14.07
C LEU A 196 11.54 25.49 15.08
N PRO A 197 11.70 26.81 14.82
CA PRO A 197 12.20 27.75 15.82
C PRO A 197 11.32 27.83 17.07
N THR A 198 9.99 27.78 16.90
CA THR A 198 9.02 27.74 17.99
C THR A 198 9.04 26.38 18.71
N LEU A 199 9.07 25.28 17.95
CA LEU A 199 9.12 23.92 18.51
C LEU A 199 10.40 23.67 19.32
N ALA A 200 11.52 24.30 18.95
CA ALA A 200 12.76 24.30 19.72
C ALA A 200 12.69 25.09 21.04
N GLN A 201 11.67 25.93 21.23
CA GLN A 201 11.44 26.69 22.47
C GLN A 201 10.41 26.01 23.39
N VAL A 202 9.41 25.31 22.82
CA VAL A 202 8.34 24.67 23.60
C VAL A 202 8.57 23.17 23.88
N LEU A 203 9.33 22.46 23.04
CA LEU A 203 9.67 21.05 23.29
C LEU A 203 11.01 20.94 24.05
N PRO A 204 11.14 20.03 25.03
CA PRO A 204 12.44 19.64 25.58
C PRO A 204 13.38 19.15 24.47
N THR A 205 14.69 19.36 24.63
CA THR A 205 15.72 19.04 23.63
C THR A 205 15.61 17.61 23.06
N VAL A 206 15.26 16.63 23.90
CA VAL A 206 15.06 15.24 23.49
C VAL A 206 13.85 15.11 22.55
N GLY A 207 12.72 15.74 22.87
CA GLY A 207 11.53 15.78 22.01
C GLY A 207 11.79 16.47 20.68
N PHE A 208 12.51 17.59 20.68
CA PHE A 208 12.91 18.27 19.45
C PHE A 208 13.84 17.40 18.57
N VAL A 209 14.80 16.69 19.17
CA VAL A 209 15.67 15.74 18.44
C VAL A 209 14.87 14.58 17.86
N LEU A 210 13.92 14.00 18.61
CA LEU A 210 13.03 12.93 18.12
C LEU A 210 12.20 13.40 16.91
N LEU A 211 11.61 14.60 16.97
CA LEU A 211 10.88 15.22 15.86
C LEU A 211 11.75 15.34 14.60
N VAL A 212 12.97 15.89 14.75
CA VAL A 212 13.91 16.09 13.64
C VAL A 212 14.37 14.75 13.05
N VAL A 213 14.77 13.78 13.88
CA VAL A 213 15.20 12.46 13.41
C VAL A 213 14.04 11.73 12.71
N GLY A 214 12.81 11.82 13.22
CA GLY A 214 11.61 11.26 12.57
C GLY A 214 11.36 11.86 11.19
N GLY A 215 11.45 13.19 11.05
CA GLY A 215 11.33 13.88 9.76
C GLY A 215 12.44 13.53 8.77
N LEU A 216 13.68 13.36 9.24
CA LEU A 216 14.80 12.89 8.42
C LEU A 216 14.60 11.44 7.95
N CYS A 217 14.09 10.54 8.81
CA CYS A 217 13.76 9.17 8.43
C CYS A 217 12.74 9.11 7.28
N TYR A 218 11.64 9.88 7.36
CA TYR A 218 10.67 9.96 6.25
C TYR A 218 11.31 10.53 4.97
N THR A 219 12.14 11.58 5.09
CA THR A 219 12.79 12.21 3.94
C THR A 219 13.74 11.25 3.23
N VAL A 220 14.55 10.50 3.98
CA VAL A 220 15.45 9.47 3.45
C VAL A 220 14.65 8.29 2.86
N GLY A 221 13.56 7.88 3.52
CA GLY A 221 12.64 6.87 2.99
C GLY A 221 12.07 7.23 1.62
N ALA A 222 11.62 8.48 1.45
CA ALA A 222 11.05 8.97 0.20
C ALA A 222 12.03 8.87 -0.99
N VAL A 223 13.34 8.97 -0.75
CA VAL A 223 14.37 8.73 -1.77
C VAL A 223 14.31 7.27 -2.27
N PHE A 224 14.26 6.30 -1.36
CA PHE A 224 14.17 4.87 -1.71
C PHE A 224 12.85 4.52 -2.42
N TYR A 225 11.73 5.15 -2.05
CA TYR A 225 10.42 4.99 -2.72
C TYR A 225 10.46 5.36 -4.21
N VAL A 226 11.18 6.44 -4.58
CA VAL A 226 11.29 6.88 -5.97
C VAL A 226 12.12 5.89 -6.81
N PHE A 227 13.15 5.27 -6.24
CA PHE A 227 14.07 4.35 -6.94
C PHE A 227 13.54 2.91 -7.14
N LYS A 228 12.22 2.71 -7.25
CA LYS A 228 11.52 1.40 -7.31
C LYS A 228 11.94 0.40 -8.40
N LYS A 229 12.91 0.72 -9.26
CA LYS A 229 13.46 -0.20 -10.28
C LYS A 229 14.48 -1.20 -9.70
N VAL A 230 15.03 -0.91 -8.51
CA VAL A 230 15.93 -1.81 -7.79
C VAL A 230 15.11 -2.69 -6.83
N PRO A 231 15.29 -4.02 -6.83
CA PRO A 231 14.53 -4.92 -5.96
C PRO A 231 14.63 -4.55 -4.47
N TYR A 232 13.56 -4.79 -3.73
CA TYR A 232 13.44 -4.54 -2.28
C TYR A 232 13.64 -3.09 -1.78
N LEU A 233 13.92 -2.08 -2.63
CA LEU A 233 13.99 -0.69 -2.13
C LEU A 233 12.66 -0.16 -1.57
N HIS A 234 11.53 -0.73 -1.98
CA HIS A 234 10.23 -0.40 -1.37
C HIS A 234 10.12 -0.92 0.07
N PHE A 235 10.68 -2.09 0.36
CA PHE A 235 10.81 -2.62 1.72
C PHE A 235 11.76 -1.76 2.57
N VAL A 236 12.87 -1.27 1.99
CA VAL A 236 13.75 -0.31 2.66
C VAL A 236 12.99 0.99 2.99
N PHE A 237 12.17 1.51 2.06
CA PHE A 237 11.27 2.62 2.34
C PHE A 237 10.30 2.32 3.50
N HIS A 238 9.68 1.13 3.57
CA HIS A 238 8.81 0.73 4.68
C HIS A 238 9.55 0.75 6.04
N LEU A 239 10.80 0.31 6.09
CA LEU A 239 11.61 0.38 7.30
C LEU A 239 11.93 1.84 7.72
N PHE A 240 12.16 2.73 6.76
CA PHE A 240 12.36 4.17 7.04
C PHE A 240 11.06 4.88 7.47
N VAL A 241 9.91 4.51 6.91
CA VAL A 241 8.60 4.97 7.37
C VAL A 241 8.35 4.50 8.80
N LEU A 242 8.56 3.21 9.10
CA LEU A 242 8.40 2.65 10.44
C LEU A 242 9.34 3.31 11.47
N ALA A 243 10.61 3.50 11.14
CA ALA A 243 11.54 4.24 12.00
C ALA A 243 11.08 5.69 12.24
N GLY A 244 10.69 6.40 11.19
CA GLY A 244 10.15 7.76 11.29
C GLY A 244 8.92 7.84 12.19
N SER A 245 7.98 6.92 12.04
CA SER A 245 6.77 6.84 12.86
C SER A 245 7.04 6.48 14.31
N ILE A 246 8.02 5.62 14.60
CA ILE A 246 8.44 5.32 15.98
C ILE A 246 9.01 6.58 16.66
N PHE A 247 9.84 7.37 15.98
CA PHE A 247 10.35 8.61 16.54
C PHE A 247 9.24 9.65 16.74
N GLN A 248 8.34 9.84 15.77
CA GLN A 248 7.17 10.72 15.90
C GLN A 248 6.24 10.28 17.05
N PHE A 249 5.99 8.99 17.19
CA PHE A 249 5.19 8.42 18.26
C PHE A 249 5.77 8.76 19.64
N PHE A 250 7.09 8.60 19.82
CA PHE A 250 7.71 8.92 21.11
C PHE A 250 7.75 10.41 21.42
N VAL A 251 7.94 11.32 20.44
CA VAL A 251 7.81 12.76 20.76
C VAL A 251 6.37 13.13 21.10
N ILE A 252 5.38 12.60 20.37
CA ILE A 252 3.96 12.90 20.62
C ILE A 252 3.52 12.34 21.99
N LEU A 253 3.86 11.09 22.31
CA LEU A 253 3.49 10.41 23.57
C LEU A 253 4.16 11.01 24.81
N LEU A 254 5.41 11.50 24.70
CA LEU A 254 6.22 11.88 25.87
C LEU A 254 6.29 13.40 26.10
N TYR A 255 6.01 14.22 25.07
CA TYR A 255 6.24 15.67 25.11
C TYR A 255 5.13 16.53 24.48
N VAL A 256 3.99 15.95 24.08
CA VAL A 256 2.90 16.68 23.41
C VAL A 256 1.51 16.32 23.95
N VAL A 257 1.23 15.03 24.16
CA VAL A 257 -0.09 14.49 24.59
C VAL A 257 -0.15 14.25 26.10
#